data_AF-A0A953ZEE6-F1
#
_entry.id   AF-A0A953ZEE6-F1
#
_cell.length_a   1.000
_cell.length_b   1.000
_cell.length_c   1.000
_cell.angle_alpha   90.00
_cell.angle_beta   90.00
_cell.angle_gamma   90.00
#
_symmetry.space_group_name_H-M   'P 1'
#
loop_
_entity.id
_entity.type
_entity.pdbx_description
1 polymer ?
#
loop_
_entity_poly.entity_id
_entity_poly.type
_entity_poly.pdbx_seq_one_letter_code
_entity_poly.pdbx_strand_id
1 'polypeptide(L)'
;MNSAISDSVSTRVQHRIATNRSLDTLLGWSAEVADEEAAAGRKVIYAPCHSLRGAVSLRNWLLSHARRTLGESAPVDAPTLLSGAADTLIIADPGSADPASLHWLADLLSCVDVASETVATPPMPQLIVLVPSGSADEPKVQALLSRLNSLGSREERVSGRPGDPTLPAIEAEVGGLREKYGNLLSALALMPCPLSIGDVEQLAKDTRSGSGALAALTGGTLFRAVGDQVMPINAEVIRVLRERFSDDELRSGAEKLLGLIERDFEDLPDARVEALLYAGDPRRAVKLARTLFDQHVEDEHYEEALRIQRVAMQLGITLETGKHAEQVDRARLAAMCAATGQHKEAQALVDELSRNRDLFGTPAFIEWLALAARRLAMDTGFEPRSADSLMRR
;
A
#
# COMPACT_ATOMS: atom_id res chain seq x y z
N MET A 1 -1.27 4.23 59.35
CA MET A 1 -0.46 4.66 58.19
C MET A 1 -0.40 3.48 57.24
N ASN A 2 -1.37 3.38 56.33
CA ASN A 2 -1.40 2.32 55.32
C ASN A 2 -0.98 2.97 53.99
N SER A 3 0.13 2.50 53.44
CA SER A 3 0.54 2.83 52.08
C SER A 3 -0.46 2.19 51.12
N ALA A 4 -1.32 3.01 50.53
CA ALA A 4 -1.96 2.67 49.29
C ALA A 4 -0.86 2.67 48.22
N ILE A 5 -0.30 1.49 47.94
CA ILE A 5 0.36 1.24 46.67
C ILE A 5 -0.76 1.40 45.65
N SER A 6 -0.72 2.51 44.92
CA SER A 6 -1.56 2.69 43.74
C SER A 6 -1.13 1.62 42.74
N ASP A 7 -1.93 0.56 42.62
CA ASP A 7 -1.94 -0.29 41.44
C ASP A 7 -2.42 0.57 40.25
N SER A 8 -1.52 1.41 39.74
CA SER A 8 -1.63 1.90 38.37
C SER A 8 -1.27 0.73 37.48
N VAL A 9 -2.21 -0.20 37.30
CA VAL A 9 -2.19 -1.08 36.14
C VAL A 9 -2.27 -0.15 34.94
N SER A 10 -1.11 0.20 34.38
CA SER A 10 -1.02 0.71 33.02
C SER A 10 -1.73 -0.32 32.16
N THR A 11 -2.97 -0.03 31.76
CA THR A 11 -3.77 -0.91 30.90
C THR A 11 -3.12 -0.87 29.53
N ARG A 12 -2.06 -1.67 29.36
CA ARG A 12 -1.40 -1.88 28.07
C ARG A 12 -2.47 -2.31 27.07
N VAL A 13 -2.49 -1.63 25.94
CA VAL A 13 -3.37 -1.97 24.83
C VAL A 13 -3.04 -3.39 24.37
N GLN A 14 -4.00 -4.30 24.43
CA GLN A 14 -3.78 -5.70 24.07
C GLN A 14 -3.93 -5.89 22.56
N HIS A 15 -2.83 -6.02 21.83
CA HIS A 15 -2.84 -6.35 20.40
C HIS A 15 -3.29 -7.80 20.15
N ARG A 16 -3.76 -8.10 18.93
CA ARG A 16 -4.27 -9.42 18.53
C ARG A 16 -3.59 -9.88 17.24
N ILE A 17 -3.24 -11.16 17.17
CA ILE A 17 -2.71 -11.80 15.96
C ILE A 17 -3.65 -12.95 15.60
N ALA A 18 -4.25 -12.88 14.42
CA ALA A 18 -5.15 -13.91 13.90
C ALA A 18 -4.47 -14.62 12.73
N THR A 19 -4.34 -15.95 12.82
CA THR A 19 -3.72 -16.76 11.76
C THR A 19 -4.71 -17.76 11.19
N ASN A 20 -4.75 -17.90 9.86
CA ASN A 20 -5.47 -18.96 9.17
C ASN A 20 -4.80 -19.22 7.81
N ARG A 21 -5.05 -20.39 7.20
CA ARG A 21 -4.58 -20.66 5.84
C ARG A 21 -5.34 -19.87 4.77
N SER A 22 -6.60 -19.54 5.04
CA SER A 22 -7.46 -18.77 4.14
C SER A 22 -7.50 -17.31 4.58
N LEU A 23 -7.10 -16.42 3.68
CA LEU A 23 -7.33 -14.99 3.83
C LEU A 23 -8.83 -14.69 3.88
N ASP A 24 -9.65 -15.33 3.06
CA ASP A 24 -11.10 -15.08 3.03
C ASP A 24 -11.77 -15.36 4.40
N THR A 25 -11.38 -16.46 5.05
CA THR A 25 -11.82 -16.78 6.41
C THR A 25 -11.38 -15.71 7.42
N LEU A 26 -10.14 -15.20 7.31
CA LEU A 26 -9.66 -14.12 8.16
C LEU A 26 -10.42 -12.82 7.93
N LEU A 27 -10.68 -12.46 6.66
CA LEU A 27 -11.44 -11.27 6.32
C LEU A 27 -12.86 -11.35 6.87
N GLY A 28 -13.53 -12.52 6.76
CA GLY A 28 -14.84 -12.73 7.36
C GLY A 28 -14.87 -12.56 8.87
N TRP A 29 -13.95 -13.20 9.57
CA TRP A 29 -13.81 -13.00 11.01
C TRP A 29 -13.53 -11.55 11.37
N SER A 30 -12.65 -10.87 10.63
CA SER A 30 -12.32 -9.47 10.90
C SER A 30 -13.45 -8.50 10.60
N ALA A 31 -14.38 -8.86 9.70
CA ALA A 31 -15.59 -8.09 9.45
C ALA A 31 -16.53 -8.14 10.66
N GLU A 32 -16.73 -9.34 11.22
CA GLU A 32 -17.49 -9.51 12.46
C GLU A 32 -16.85 -8.69 13.60
N VAL A 33 -15.52 -8.73 13.72
CA VAL A 33 -14.80 -7.91 14.71
C VAL A 33 -14.99 -6.41 14.45
N ALA A 34 -14.85 -5.95 13.20
CA ALA A 34 -15.03 -4.53 12.87
C ALA A 34 -16.46 -4.05 13.20
N ASP A 35 -17.47 -4.87 12.92
CA ASP A 35 -18.88 -4.58 13.21
C ASP A 35 -19.13 -4.54 14.74
N GLU A 36 -18.54 -5.47 15.51
CA GLU A 36 -18.62 -5.47 16.97
C GLU A 36 -17.96 -4.22 17.58
N GLU A 37 -16.79 -3.84 17.08
CA GLU A 37 -16.05 -2.65 17.51
C GLU A 37 -16.86 -1.38 17.19
N ALA A 38 -17.39 -1.27 15.97
CA ALA A 38 -18.24 -0.15 15.57
C ALA A 38 -19.55 -0.09 16.37
N ALA A 39 -20.19 -1.23 16.66
CA ALA A 39 -21.38 -1.31 17.50
C ALA A 39 -21.10 -0.89 18.95
N ALA A 40 -19.87 -1.07 19.42
CA ALA A 40 -19.40 -0.54 20.70
C ALA A 40 -19.02 0.96 20.66
N GLY A 41 -19.21 1.63 19.53
CA GLY A 41 -18.88 3.05 19.32
C GLY A 41 -17.38 3.33 19.15
N ARG A 42 -16.57 2.28 18.92
CA ARG A 42 -15.13 2.41 18.68
C ARG A 42 -14.86 2.69 17.20
N LYS A 43 -13.84 3.52 16.95
CA LYS A 43 -13.38 3.86 15.60
C LYS A 43 -12.44 2.77 15.09
N VAL A 44 -12.73 2.24 13.92
CA VAL A 44 -11.94 1.19 13.28
C VAL A 44 -11.35 1.71 11.98
N ILE A 45 -10.05 1.54 11.77
CA ILE A 45 -9.44 1.70 10.45
C ILE A 45 -9.07 0.31 9.94
N TYR A 46 -9.56 -0.02 8.76
CA TYR A 46 -9.26 -1.26 8.07
C TYR A 46 -8.19 -1.03 7.00
N ALA A 47 -7.16 -1.86 7.00
CA ALA A 47 -6.01 -1.77 6.09
C ALA A 47 -5.77 -3.13 5.39
N PRO A 48 -6.43 -3.36 4.24
CA PRO A 48 -6.28 -4.60 3.47
C PRO A 48 -5.11 -4.50 2.50
N CYS A 49 -3.93 -4.95 2.93
CA CYS A 49 -2.69 -4.76 2.19
C CYS A 49 -2.74 -5.40 0.79
N HIS A 50 -3.42 -6.54 0.65
CA HIS A 50 -3.65 -7.20 -0.65
C HIS A 50 -4.45 -6.37 -1.64
N SER A 51 -5.30 -5.46 -1.16
CA SER A 51 -6.09 -4.55 -1.99
C SER A 51 -5.32 -3.28 -2.38
N LEU A 52 -4.25 -2.93 -1.67
CA LEU A 52 -3.42 -1.74 -1.97
C LEU A 52 -2.44 -1.99 -3.12
N ARG A 53 -2.20 -3.27 -3.47
CA ARG A 53 -1.54 -3.77 -4.70
C ARG A 53 -0.21 -3.09 -5.06
N GLY A 54 0.50 -2.56 -4.07
CA GLY A 54 1.71 -1.78 -4.28
C GLY A 54 1.50 -0.44 -4.99
N ALA A 55 0.25 -0.08 -5.33
CA ALA A 55 -0.12 1.24 -5.81
C ALA A 55 -0.09 2.24 -4.64
N VAL A 56 -0.56 1.86 -3.45
CA VAL A 56 -0.53 2.70 -2.24
C VAL A 56 0.24 1.96 -1.13
N SER A 57 1.12 2.65 -0.38
CA SER A 57 1.76 2.04 0.81
C SER A 57 0.72 1.82 1.90
N LEU A 58 0.95 0.80 2.73
CA LEU A 58 0.21 0.66 3.97
C LEU A 58 0.33 1.93 4.84
N ARG A 59 1.52 2.52 4.94
CA ARG A 59 1.76 3.79 5.64
C ARG A 59 0.88 4.92 5.09
N ASN A 60 0.90 5.17 3.79
CA ASN A 60 0.13 6.26 3.19
C ASN A 60 -1.37 6.03 3.34
N TRP A 61 -1.83 4.79 3.19
CA TRP A 61 -3.22 4.43 3.45
C TRP A 61 -3.66 4.76 4.87
N LEU A 62 -2.89 4.33 5.87
CA LEU A 62 -3.20 4.58 7.28
C LEU A 62 -3.21 6.07 7.62
N LEU A 63 -2.21 6.81 7.17
CA LEU A 63 -2.10 8.25 7.45
C LEU A 63 -3.16 9.08 6.71
N SER A 64 -3.45 8.74 5.45
CA SER A 64 -4.54 9.32 4.66
C SER A 64 -5.88 9.11 5.35
N HIS A 65 -6.19 7.87 5.72
CA HIS A 65 -7.46 7.53 6.33
C HIS A 65 -7.62 8.23 7.69
N ALA A 66 -6.56 8.23 8.52
CA ALA A 66 -6.57 8.92 9.80
C ALA A 66 -6.76 10.43 9.67
N ARG A 67 -6.13 11.08 8.69
CA ARG A 67 -6.33 12.50 8.38
C ARG A 67 -7.77 12.79 7.95
N ARG A 68 -8.35 11.94 7.08
CA ARG A 68 -9.75 12.08 6.66
C ARG A 68 -10.72 11.95 7.83
N THR A 69 -10.44 11.06 8.79
CA THR A 69 -11.25 10.90 10.01
C THR A 69 -11.18 12.12 10.94
N LEU A 70 -10.01 12.77 11.04
CA LEU A 70 -9.76 13.89 11.96
C LEU A 70 -9.97 15.28 11.35
N GLY A 71 -9.99 15.39 10.03
CA GLY A 71 -10.15 16.64 9.29
C GLY A 71 -8.96 17.60 9.44
N GLU A 72 -9.23 18.90 9.31
CA GLU A 72 -8.22 19.98 9.31
C GLU A 72 -7.41 20.09 10.62
N SER A 73 -7.87 19.45 11.70
CA SER A 73 -7.20 19.43 13.00
C SER A 73 -6.21 18.26 13.19
N ALA A 74 -5.96 17.49 12.12
CA ALA A 74 -5.12 16.32 12.17
C ALA A 74 -3.67 16.66 12.59
N PRO A 75 -3.11 15.99 13.62
CA PRO A 75 -1.72 16.16 14.01
C PRO A 75 -0.77 15.66 12.92
N VAL A 76 0.47 16.14 12.96
CA VAL A 76 1.50 15.82 11.96
C VAL A 76 2.21 14.51 12.31
N ASP A 77 2.38 14.21 13.60
CA ASP A 77 3.06 13.00 14.05
C ASP A 77 2.16 11.77 13.96
N ALA A 78 2.72 10.67 13.45
CA ALA A 78 1.96 9.45 13.19
C ALA A 78 1.32 8.80 14.44
N PRO A 79 1.99 8.68 15.60
CA PRO A 79 1.37 8.10 16.79
C PRO A 79 0.12 8.85 17.24
N THR A 80 0.20 10.18 17.36
CA THR A 80 -0.95 10.99 17.80
C THR A 80 -2.06 10.98 16.76
N LEU A 81 -1.70 11.01 15.47
CA LEU A 81 -2.66 10.93 14.37
C LEU A 81 -3.46 9.62 14.42
N LEU A 82 -2.78 8.48 14.51
CA LEU A 82 -3.43 7.18 14.52
C LEU A 82 -4.25 6.98 15.80
N SER A 83 -3.73 7.38 16.95
CA SER A 83 -4.44 7.31 18.23
C SER A 83 -5.72 8.16 18.27
N GLY A 84 -5.70 9.35 17.67
CA GLY A 84 -6.91 10.19 17.58
C GLY A 84 -7.95 9.67 16.59
N ALA A 85 -7.49 9.04 15.51
CA ALA A 85 -8.34 8.59 14.42
C ALA A 85 -8.99 7.22 14.67
N ALA A 86 -8.33 6.34 15.42
CA ALA A 86 -8.77 4.95 15.59
C ALA A 86 -8.61 4.47 17.04
N ASP A 87 -9.57 3.68 17.50
CA ASP A 87 -9.39 2.82 18.68
C ASP A 87 -8.78 1.47 18.26
N THR A 88 -9.10 1.00 17.05
CA THR A 88 -8.68 -0.29 16.51
C THR A 88 -8.17 -0.14 15.06
N LEU A 89 -6.97 -0.67 14.78
CA LEU A 89 -6.39 -0.82 13.45
C LEU A 89 -6.39 -2.29 13.07
N ILE A 90 -7.06 -2.64 11.97
CA ILE A 90 -7.05 -4.01 11.44
C ILE A 90 -6.16 -4.05 10.20
N ILE A 91 -5.09 -4.84 10.24
CA ILE A 91 -4.15 -5.02 9.12
C ILE A 91 -4.36 -6.40 8.55
N ALA A 92 -4.90 -6.48 7.33
CA ALA A 92 -5.12 -7.74 6.64
C ALA A 92 -4.02 -8.03 5.63
N ASP A 93 -3.55 -9.28 5.62
CA ASP A 93 -2.51 -9.80 4.73
C ASP A 93 -1.22 -8.95 4.70
N PRO A 94 -0.49 -8.81 5.83
CA PRO A 94 0.73 -8.01 5.88
C PRO A 94 1.81 -8.51 4.91
N GLY A 95 1.77 -9.76 4.44
CA GLY A 95 2.66 -10.26 3.38
C GLY A 95 2.56 -9.46 2.08
N SER A 96 1.39 -8.89 1.78
CA SER A 96 1.19 -8.02 0.62
C SER A 96 1.65 -6.57 0.80
N ALA A 97 2.02 -6.15 2.03
CA ALA A 97 2.48 -4.79 2.28
C ALA A 97 3.93 -4.56 1.83
N ASP A 98 4.26 -3.30 1.55
CA ASP A 98 5.64 -2.87 1.31
C ASP A 98 6.49 -3.03 2.60
N PRO A 99 7.75 -3.53 2.49
CA PRO A 99 8.58 -3.82 3.66
C PRO A 99 8.79 -2.59 4.56
N ALA A 100 9.12 -1.47 3.92
CA ALA A 100 9.03 -0.09 4.37
C ALA A 100 7.95 0.18 5.45
N SER A 101 6.67 0.09 5.06
CA SER A 101 5.54 0.36 5.95
C SER A 101 5.48 -0.59 7.14
N LEU A 102 5.87 -1.87 6.98
CA LEU A 102 5.86 -2.82 8.09
C LEU A 102 6.97 -2.52 9.11
N HIS A 103 8.17 -2.13 8.64
CA HIS A 103 9.26 -1.70 9.51
C HIS A 103 8.88 -0.43 10.25
N TRP A 104 8.36 0.58 9.54
CA TRP A 104 7.85 1.81 10.14
C TRP A 104 6.80 1.51 11.23
N LEU A 105 5.86 0.60 10.98
CA LEU A 105 4.86 0.22 11.97
C LEU A 105 5.48 -0.48 13.19
N ALA A 106 6.45 -1.38 12.98
CA ALA A 106 7.18 -2.02 14.06
C ALA A 106 8.01 -1.01 14.89
N ASP A 107 8.57 0.01 14.25
CA ASP A 107 9.30 1.09 14.91
C ASP A 107 8.35 1.98 15.72
N LEU A 108 7.17 2.32 15.18
CA LEU A 108 6.14 3.05 15.93
C LEU A 108 5.72 2.30 17.18
N LEU A 109 5.48 1.00 17.08
CA LEU A 109 5.19 0.12 18.22
C LEU A 109 6.35 0.10 19.22
N SER A 110 7.59 0.20 18.74
CA SER A 110 8.76 0.25 19.60
C SER A 110 8.89 1.57 20.38
N CYS A 111 8.59 2.68 19.72
CA CYS A 111 8.59 4.00 20.34
C CYS A 111 7.49 4.12 21.41
N VAL A 112 6.32 3.52 21.18
CA VAL A 112 5.19 3.61 22.10
C VAL A 112 5.42 2.84 23.39
N ASP A 113 6.17 1.74 23.35
CA ASP A 113 6.61 1.06 24.58
C ASP A 113 7.48 1.94 25.46
N VAL A 114 8.51 2.54 24.88
CA VAL A 114 9.45 3.42 25.60
C VAL A 114 8.71 4.66 26.11
N ALA A 115 7.80 5.19 25.30
CA ALA A 115 7.06 6.38 25.63
C ALA A 115 5.90 6.11 26.60
N SER A 116 5.42 4.87 26.76
CA SER A 116 4.43 4.50 27.79
C SER A 116 4.96 4.63 29.22
N GLU A 117 6.28 4.72 29.38
CA GLU A 117 6.96 5.04 30.64
C GLU A 117 6.99 6.57 30.92
N THR A 118 6.59 7.40 29.93
CA THR A 118 6.50 8.86 30.01
C THR A 118 5.06 9.33 29.76
N VAL A 119 4.49 10.12 30.68
CA VAL A 119 3.04 10.46 30.75
C VAL A 119 2.47 11.18 29.50
N ALA A 120 3.29 11.62 28.55
CA ALA A 120 2.89 12.57 27.50
C ALA A 120 2.41 11.95 26.17
N THR A 121 2.56 10.65 25.96
CA THR A 121 2.30 10.01 24.66
C THR A 121 0.95 9.28 24.66
N PRO A 122 0.04 9.57 23.72
CA PRO A 122 -1.23 8.86 23.65
C PRO A 122 -1.01 7.38 23.29
N PRO A 123 -1.81 6.44 23.84
CA PRO A 123 -1.65 5.03 23.55
C PRO A 123 -1.95 4.76 22.08
N MET A 124 -1.15 3.89 21.45
CA MET A 124 -1.48 3.42 20.10
C MET A 124 -2.85 2.73 20.09
N PRO A 125 -3.59 2.80 18.98
CA PRO A 125 -4.77 1.98 18.79
C PRO A 125 -4.46 0.50 19.02
N GLN A 126 -5.47 -0.31 19.33
CA GLN A 126 -5.32 -1.76 19.28
C GLN A 126 -4.96 -2.19 17.85
N LEU A 127 -3.94 -3.03 17.70
CA LEU A 127 -3.64 -3.64 16.40
C LEU A 127 -4.22 -5.04 16.38
N ILE A 128 -4.94 -5.36 15.31
CA ILE A 128 -5.39 -6.70 14.95
C ILE A 128 -4.75 -7.05 13.63
N VAL A 129 -3.80 -7.98 13.63
CA VAL A 129 -3.08 -8.39 12.42
C VAL A 129 -3.59 -9.74 11.95
N LEU A 130 -4.08 -9.79 10.70
CA LEU A 130 -4.57 -11.00 10.06
C LEU A 130 -3.49 -11.58 9.15
N VAL A 131 -2.90 -12.69 9.56
CA VAL A 131 -1.75 -13.29 8.90
C VAL A 131 -2.15 -14.61 8.22
N PRO A 132 -2.25 -14.63 6.88
CA PRO A 132 -2.31 -15.89 6.15
C PRO A 132 -1.10 -16.77 6.50
N SER A 133 -1.31 -18.05 6.79
CA SER A 133 -0.22 -18.93 7.22
C SER A 133 0.95 -19.01 6.23
N GLY A 134 0.69 -18.78 4.94
CA GLY A 134 1.73 -18.78 3.90
C GLY A 134 2.68 -17.57 3.94
N SER A 135 2.24 -16.44 4.50
CA SER A 135 3.06 -15.21 4.63
C SER A 135 3.64 -15.02 6.02
N ALA A 136 3.27 -15.86 6.99
CA ALA A 136 3.75 -15.77 8.36
C ALA A 136 5.29 -15.84 8.44
N ASP A 137 5.94 -16.68 7.65
CA ASP A 137 7.39 -16.89 7.69
C ASP A 137 8.20 -15.84 6.91
N GLU A 138 7.54 -14.88 6.26
CA GLU A 138 8.24 -13.82 5.55
C GLU A 138 9.02 -12.93 6.54
N PRO A 139 10.32 -12.63 6.30
CA PRO A 139 11.14 -11.89 7.27
C PRO A 139 10.54 -10.55 7.71
N LYS A 140 9.92 -9.81 6.78
CA LYS A 140 9.24 -8.53 7.05
C LYS A 140 8.00 -8.69 7.95
N VAL A 141 7.26 -9.78 7.80
CA VAL A 141 6.09 -10.10 8.63
C VAL A 141 6.56 -10.56 10.01
N GLN A 142 7.56 -11.44 10.07
CA GLN A 142 8.16 -11.91 11.32
C GLN A 142 8.70 -10.79 12.20
N ALA A 143 9.30 -9.74 11.63
CA ALA A 143 9.75 -8.58 12.38
C ALA A 143 8.58 -7.89 13.12
N LEU A 144 7.46 -7.64 12.42
CA LEU A 144 6.25 -7.06 13.00
C LEU A 144 5.64 -7.99 14.07
N LEU A 145 5.49 -9.28 13.77
CA LEU A 145 4.92 -10.26 14.70
C LEU A 145 5.77 -10.43 15.96
N SER A 146 7.10 -10.47 15.82
CA SER A 146 8.02 -10.52 16.95
C SER A 146 7.85 -9.31 17.86
N ARG A 147 7.65 -8.12 17.28
CA ARG A 147 7.38 -6.91 18.06
C ARG A 147 6.05 -6.99 18.79
N LEU A 148 4.97 -7.36 18.11
CA LEU A 148 3.66 -7.53 18.73
C LEU A 148 3.66 -8.58 19.86
N ASN A 149 4.38 -9.69 19.65
CA ASN A 149 4.54 -10.72 20.69
C ASN A 149 5.32 -10.19 21.89
N SER A 150 6.37 -9.38 21.68
CA SER A 150 7.10 -8.72 22.77
C SER A 150 6.23 -7.74 23.58
N LEU A 151 5.20 -7.18 22.95
CA LEU A 151 4.17 -6.33 23.56
C LEU A 151 3.10 -7.12 24.33
N GLY A 152 3.13 -8.46 24.28
CA GLY A 152 2.12 -9.31 24.91
C GLY A 152 0.84 -9.46 24.07
N SER A 153 0.95 -9.42 22.74
CA SER A 153 -0.19 -9.68 21.86
C SER A 153 -0.82 -11.05 22.13
N ARG A 154 -2.15 -11.10 21.98
CA ARG A 154 -2.93 -12.33 22.09
C ARG A 154 -3.08 -13.01 20.74
N GLU A 155 -2.79 -14.30 20.67
CA GLU A 155 -3.13 -15.12 19.50
C GLU A 155 -4.63 -15.46 19.49
N GLU A 156 -5.26 -15.28 18.33
CA GLU A 156 -6.66 -15.62 18.09
C GLU A 156 -6.75 -16.81 17.15
N ARG A 157 -7.52 -17.81 17.59
CA ARG A 157 -7.81 -19.00 16.78
C ARG A 157 -9.03 -18.73 15.91
N VAL A 158 -8.79 -18.39 14.65
CA VAL A 158 -9.86 -18.24 13.67
C VAL A 158 -10.17 -19.59 13.06
N SER A 159 -11.33 -20.14 13.38
CA SER A 159 -11.85 -21.37 12.79
C SER A 159 -12.79 -21.06 11.63
N GLY A 160 -12.62 -21.74 10.50
CA GLY A 160 -13.48 -21.61 9.33
C GLY A 160 -13.24 -22.75 8.34
N ARG A 161 -14.26 -23.07 7.54
CA ARG A 161 -14.20 -24.12 6.51
C ARG A 161 -13.85 -23.64 5.10
N PRO A 162 -14.19 -22.42 4.62
CA PRO A 162 -13.84 -22.07 3.26
C PRO A 162 -12.32 -21.86 3.16
N GLY A 163 -11.72 -22.52 2.17
CA GLY A 163 -10.43 -22.10 1.67
C GLY A 163 -10.58 -20.84 0.83
N ASP A 164 -9.47 -20.19 0.51
CA ASP A 164 -9.49 -19.09 -0.46
C ASP A 164 -10.08 -19.56 -1.79
N PRO A 165 -10.80 -18.68 -2.52
CA PRO A 165 -11.41 -19.05 -3.77
C PRO A 165 -10.35 -19.55 -4.75
N THR A 166 -10.61 -20.70 -5.37
CA THR A 166 -9.69 -21.27 -6.35
C THR A 166 -9.73 -20.45 -7.64
N LEU A 167 -8.63 -20.44 -8.40
CA LEU A 167 -8.58 -19.73 -9.68
C LEU A 167 -9.78 -20.08 -10.60
N PRO A 168 -10.18 -21.36 -10.79
CA PRO A 168 -11.36 -21.69 -11.58
C PRO A 168 -12.68 -21.11 -11.03
N ALA A 169 -12.82 -20.96 -9.71
CA ALA A 169 -14.01 -20.36 -9.10
C ALA A 169 -14.07 -18.86 -9.39
N ILE A 170 -12.94 -18.16 -9.25
CA ILE A 170 -12.80 -16.73 -9.60
C ILE A 170 -13.14 -16.54 -11.09
N GLU A 171 -12.54 -17.33 -11.98
CA GLU A 171 -12.79 -17.22 -13.43
C GLU A 171 -14.24 -17.47 -13.81
N ALA A 172 -14.88 -18.48 -13.22
CA ALA A 172 -16.28 -18.79 -13.46
C ALA A 172 -17.20 -17.65 -13.01
N GLU A 173 -16.92 -17.06 -11.85
CA GLU A 173 -17.71 -15.94 -11.31
C GLU A 173 -17.51 -14.66 -12.13
N VAL A 174 -16.28 -14.34 -12.52
CA VAL A 174 -16.01 -13.22 -13.46
C VAL A 174 -16.78 -13.42 -14.76
N GLY A 175 -16.76 -14.64 -15.32
CA GLY A 175 -17.53 -14.97 -16.52
C GLY A 175 -19.03 -14.72 -16.36
N GLY A 176 -19.62 -15.20 -15.27
CA GLY A 176 -21.06 -15.05 -15.00
C GLY A 176 -21.49 -13.60 -14.71
N LEU A 177 -20.65 -12.82 -14.02
CA LEU A 177 -20.97 -11.43 -13.70
C LEU A 177 -20.70 -10.46 -14.86
N ARG A 178 -19.76 -10.80 -15.76
CA ARG A 178 -19.38 -9.92 -16.88
C ARG A 178 -20.56 -9.59 -17.81
N GLU A 179 -21.46 -10.54 -18.05
CA GLU A 179 -22.62 -10.31 -18.94
C GLU A 179 -23.51 -9.16 -18.45
N LYS A 180 -23.63 -9.00 -17.14
CA LYS A 180 -24.53 -8.02 -16.52
C LYS A 180 -23.82 -6.78 -15.99
N TYR A 181 -22.59 -6.94 -15.49
CA TYR A 181 -21.85 -5.92 -14.75
C TYR A 181 -20.47 -5.63 -15.35
N GLY A 182 -20.22 -6.00 -16.61
CA GLY A 182 -18.89 -5.91 -17.24
C GLY A 182 -18.21 -4.53 -17.13
N ASN A 183 -18.97 -3.44 -17.33
CA ASN A 183 -18.43 -2.08 -17.20
C ASN A 183 -18.06 -1.70 -15.75
N LEU A 184 -18.81 -2.18 -14.77
CA LEU A 184 -18.48 -1.98 -13.35
C LEU A 184 -17.26 -2.82 -12.98
N LEU A 185 -17.22 -4.08 -13.42
CA LEU A 185 -16.11 -4.98 -13.17
C LEU A 185 -14.81 -4.49 -13.83
N SER A 186 -14.86 -3.89 -15.02
CA SER A 186 -13.66 -3.33 -15.65
C SER A 186 -13.11 -2.13 -14.88
N ALA A 187 -13.98 -1.30 -14.29
CA ALA A 187 -13.58 -0.22 -13.40
C ALA A 187 -13.02 -0.76 -12.07
N LEU A 188 -13.69 -1.73 -11.45
CA LEU A 188 -13.23 -2.36 -10.20
C LEU A 188 -11.93 -3.16 -10.38
N ALA A 189 -11.64 -3.68 -11.58
CA ALA A 189 -10.35 -4.27 -11.93
C ALA A 189 -9.18 -3.28 -11.79
N LEU A 190 -9.48 -1.98 -11.77
CA LEU A 190 -8.51 -0.91 -11.68
C LEU A 190 -8.54 -0.19 -10.33
N MET A 191 -9.28 -0.70 -9.34
CA MET A 191 -9.28 -0.11 -8.00
C MET A 191 -7.86 -0.14 -7.41
N PRO A 192 -7.31 1.01 -6.99
CA PRO A 192 -5.95 1.10 -6.45
C PRO A 192 -5.90 0.84 -4.94
N CYS A 193 -7.06 0.95 -4.28
CA CYS A 193 -7.27 0.75 -2.85
C CYS A 193 -8.76 0.42 -2.62
N PRO A 194 -9.17 0.01 -1.40
CA PRO A 194 -10.57 -0.19 -1.07
C PRO A 194 -11.41 1.05 -1.36
N LEU A 195 -12.59 0.83 -1.94
CA LEU A 195 -13.55 1.89 -2.23
C LEU A 195 -14.65 1.88 -1.17
N SER A 196 -15.22 3.05 -0.84
CA SER A 196 -16.39 3.04 0.03
C SER A 196 -17.57 2.37 -0.67
N ILE A 197 -18.52 1.82 0.09
CA ILE A 197 -19.78 1.29 -0.42
C ILE A 197 -20.48 2.35 -1.30
N GLY A 198 -20.50 3.61 -0.84
CA GLY A 198 -21.08 4.73 -1.59
C GLY A 198 -20.40 4.97 -2.93
N ASP A 199 -19.08 4.82 -3.01
CA ASP A 199 -18.32 4.98 -4.26
C ASP A 199 -18.59 3.84 -5.23
N VAL A 200 -18.70 2.61 -4.74
CA VAL A 200 -19.06 1.45 -5.58
C VAL A 200 -20.49 1.57 -6.09
N GLU A 201 -21.42 2.04 -5.26
CA GLU A 201 -22.80 2.32 -5.70
C GLU A 201 -22.86 3.44 -6.73
N GLN A 202 -22.06 4.50 -6.56
CA GLN A 202 -21.95 5.58 -7.52
C GLN A 202 -21.36 5.08 -8.84
N LEU A 203 -20.29 4.30 -8.79
CA LEU A 203 -19.68 3.67 -9.95
C LEU A 203 -20.65 2.71 -10.66
N ALA A 204 -21.48 1.99 -9.91
CA ALA A 204 -22.53 1.14 -10.46
C ALA A 204 -23.61 1.95 -11.21
N LYS A 205 -23.94 3.15 -10.75
CA LYS A 205 -24.83 4.08 -11.48
C LYS A 205 -24.15 4.60 -12.75
N ASP A 206 -22.89 5.02 -12.65
CA ASP A 206 -22.14 5.60 -13.76
C ASP A 206 -21.83 4.60 -14.88
N THR A 207 -21.78 3.31 -14.53
CA THR A 207 -21.60 2.18 -15.45
C THR A 207 -22.92 1.49 -15.84
N ARG A 208 -24.08 2.00 -15.37
CA ARG A 208 -25.44 1.49 -15.62
C ARG A 208 -25.67 0.03 -15.19
N SER A 209 -24.99 -0.40 -14.13
CA SER A 209 -25.05 -1.76 -13.58
C SER A 209 -26.28 -1.99 -12.66
N GLY A 210 -26.99 -0.93 -12.30
CA GLY A 210 -28.23 -0.99 -11.51
C GLY A 210 -28.01 -1.20 -10.00
N SER A 211 -29.09 -1.11 -9.22
CA SER A 211 -29.03 -1.08 -7.74
C SER A 211 -28.68 -2.40 -7.07
N GLY A 212 -28.77 -3.53 -7.78
CA GLY A 212 -28.40 -4.86 -7.25
C GLY A 212 -26.93 -5.24 -7.45
N ALA A 213 -26.12 -4.37 -8.06
CA ALA A 213 -24.75 -4.69 -8.45
C ALA A 213 -23.84 -4.92 -7.24
N LEU A 214 -23.89 -4.05 -6.23
CA LEU A 214 -23.09 -4.18 -5.01
C LEU A 214 -23.33 -5.53 -4.32
N ALA A 215 -24.60 -5.86 -4.06
CA ALA A 215 -24.97 -7.12 -3.40
C ALA A 215 -24.53 -8.36 -4.19
N ALA A 216 -24.56 -8.29 -5.53
CA ALA A 216 -24.07 -9.36 -6.38
C ALA A 216 -22.55 -9.51 -6.34
N LEU A 217 -21.81 -8.40 -6.25
CA LEU A 217 -20.35 -8.40 -6.19
C LEU A 217 -19.80 -8.85 -4.83
N THR A 218 -20.45 -8.44 -3.75
CA THR A 218 -20.00 -8.74 -2.37
C THR A 218 -20.61 -10.00 -1.78
N GLY A 219 -21.59 -10.60 -2.45
CA GLY A 219 -22.22 -11.87 -2.06
C GLY A 219 -21.52 -13.11 -2.61
N GLY A 220 -20.48 -12.94 -3.43
CA GLY A 220 -19.75 -14.01 -4.11
C GLY A 220 -18.30 -14.15 -3.66
N THR A 221 -17.42 -14.54 -4.58
CA THR A 221 -15.99 -14.86 -4.33
C THR A 221 -15.02 -13.80 -4.84
N LEU A 222 -15.52 -12.72 -5.43
CA LEU A 222 -14.65 -11.65 -5.95
C LEU A 222 -14.36 -10.59 -4.90
N PHE A 223 -15.41 -10.03 -4.29
CA PHE A 223 -15.29 -8.89 -3.38
C PHE A 223 -15.94 -9.18 -2.04
N ARG A 224 -15.49 -8.43 -1.03
CA ARG A 224 -16.05 -8.46 0.32
C ARG A 224 -16.29 -7.02 0.78
N ALA A 225 -17.38 -6.84 1.52
CA ALA A 225 -17.64 -5.61 2.26
C ALA A 225 -17.17 -5.79 3.71
N VAL A 226 -16.40 -4.85 4.21
CA VAL A 226 -15.94 -4.79 5.61
C VAL A 226 -16.14 -3.37 6.11
N GLY A 227 -16.99 -3.17 7.12
CA GLY A 227 -17.44 -1.85 7.51
C GLY A 227 -18.08 -1.10 6.33
N ASP A 228 -17.55 0.06 6.00
CA ASP A 228 -17.98 0.90 4.87
C ASP A 228 -17.17 0.66 3.59
N GLN A 229 -16.24 -0.29 3.56
CA GLN A 229 -15.31 -0.51 2.44
C GLN A 229 -15.60 -1.79 1.66
N VAL A 230 -15.41 -1.72 0.35
CA VAL A 230 -15.43 -2.85 -0.58
C VAL A 230 -14.00 -3.10 -1.06
N MET A 231 -13.57 -4.36 -1.00
CA MET A 231 -12.23 -4.80 -1.37
C MET A 231 -12.27 -6.17 -2.04
N PRO A 232 -11.29 -6.52 -2.89
CA PRO A 232 -11.17 -7.87 -3.41
C PRO A 232 -10.85 -8.85 -2.27
N ILE A 233 -11.28 -10.11 -2.40
CA ILE A 233 -10.98 -11.15 -1.40
C ILE A 233 -9.47 -11.41 -1.29
N ASN A 234 -8.75 -11.34 -2.41
CA ASN A 234 -7.30 -11.44 -2.47
C ASN A 234 -6.75 -10.73 -3.72
N ALA A 235 -5.43 -10.63 -3.84
CA ALA A 235 -4.77 -9.98 -4.97
C ALA A 235 -5.05 -10.70 -6.32
N GLU A 236 -5.35 -12.00 -6.30
CA GLU A 236 -5.59 -12.81 -7.49
C GLU A 236 -6.87 -12.39 -8.23
N VAL A 237 -7.92 -12.01 -7.50
CA VAL A 237 -9.17 -11.51 -8.09
C VAL A 237 -8.92 -10.36 -9.07
N ILE A 238 -8.14 -9.36 -8.66
CA ILE A 238 -7.87 -8.20 -9.52
C ILE A 238 -7.01 -8.59 -10.72
N ARG A 239 -6.03 -9.48 -10.54
CA ARG A 239 -5.21 -10.01 -11.65
C ARG A 239 -6.10 -10.66 -12.71
N VAL A 240 -6.97 -11.57 -12.28
CA VAL A 240 -7.90 -12.28 -13.17
C VAL A 240 -8.88 -11.31 -13.82
N LEU A 241 -9.43 -10.35 -13.08
CA LEU A 241 -10.31 -9.34 -13.66
C LEU A 241 -9.61 -8.58 -14.79
N ARG A 242 -8.40 -8.06 -14.57
CA ARG A 242 -7.63 -7.33 -15.59
C ARG A 242 -7.38 -8.17 -16.84
N GLU A 243 -7.02 -9.45 -16.69
CA GLU A 243 -6.78 -10.37 -17.82
C GLU A 243 -8.05 -10.70 -18.62
N ARG A 244 -9.23 -10.53 -18.01
CA ARG A 244 -10.52 -10.84 -18.65
C ARG A 244 -11.09 -9.68 -19.45
N PHE A 245 -10.59 -8.46 -19.27
CA PHE A 245 -11.03 -7.27 -20.02
C PHE A 245 -9.99 -6.87 -21.06
N SER A 246 -10.46 -6.37 -22.20
CA SER A 246 -9.61 -5.73 -23.21
C SER A 246 -9.12 -4.37 -22.73
N ASP A 247 -8.03 -3.88 -23.33
CA ASP A 247 -7.47 -2.55 -23.01
C ASP A 247 -8.50 -1.41 -23.16
N ASP A 248 -9.41 -1.51 -24.14
CA ASP A 248 -10.47 -0.52 -24.34
C ASP A 248 -11.55 -0.59 -23.25
N GLU A 249 -11.92 -1.79 -22.79
CA GLU A 249 -12.84 -1.97 -21.66
C GLU A 249 -12.24 -1.45 -20.34
N LEU A 250 -10.94 -1.71 -20.13
CA LEU A 250 -10.19 -1.19 -18.99
C LEU A 250 -10.08 0.34 -19.06
N ARG A 251 -9.79 0.92 -20.23
CA ARG A 251 -9.74 2.38 -20.41
C ARG A 251 -11.08 3.03 -20.07
N SER A 252 -12.18 2.49 -20.61
CA SER A 252 -13.54 2.96 -20.29
C SER A 252 -13.83 2.86 -18.79
N GLY A 253 -13.44 1.77 -18.14
CA GLY A 253 -13.56 1.59 -16.69
C GLY A 253 -12.74 2.62 -15.90
N ALA A 254 -11.52 2.90 -16.34
CA ALA A 254 -10.62 3.87 -15.73
C ALA A 254 -11.16 5.29 -15.81
N GLU A 255 -11.74 5.70 -16.94
CA GLU A 255 -12.38 7.01 -17.10
C GLU A 255 -13.51 7.23 -16.08
N LYS A 256 -14.26 6.17 -15.74
CA LYS A 256 -15.31 6.22 -14.70
C LYS A 256 -14.73 6.27 -13.30
N LEU A 257 -13.71 5.47 -13.05
CA LEU A 257 -13.05 5.41 -11.75
C LEU A 257 -12.28 6.69 -11.42
N LEU A 258 -11.66 7.32 -12.41
CA LEU A 258 -10.80 8.50 -12.24
C LEU A 258 -11.53 9.64 -11.53
N GLY A 259 -12.78 9.91 -11.87
CA GLY A 259 -13.57 10.97 -11.23
C GLY A 259 -13.81 10.72 -9.73
N LEU A 260 -13.91 9.45 -9.31
CA LEU A 260 -14.00 9.08 -7.90
C LEU A 260 -12.64 9.23 -7.21
N ILE A 261 -11.57 8.73 -7.85
CA ILE A 261 -10.21 8.83 -7.29
C ILE A 261 -9.79 10.28 -7.10
N GLU A 262 -10.04 11.15 -8.07
CA GLU A 262 -9.70 12.57 -7.96
C GLU A 262 -10.51 13.31 -6.89
N ARG A 263 -11.70 12.80 -6.52
CA ARG A 263 -12.56 13.40 -5.51
C ARG A 263 -12.22 12.91 -4.10
N ASP A 264 -12.12 11.59 -3.92
CA ASP A 264 -12.11 10.97 -2.59
C ASP A 264 -10.72 10.51 -2.13
N PHE A 265 -9.77 10.48 -3.05
CA PHE A 265 -8.40 10.01 -2.85
C PHE A 265 -7.38 11.01 -3.43
N GLU A 266 -7.68 12.31 -3.36
CA GLU A 266 -6.77 13.37 -3.79
C GLU A 266 -5.39 13.27 -3.11
N ASP A 267 -5.40 12.83 -1.85
CA ASP A 267 -4.25 12.65 -0.96
C ASP A 267 -3.49 11.32 -1.17
N LEU A 268 -3.96 10.47 -2.08
CA LEU A 268 -3.29 9.24 -2.54
C LEU A 268 -2.85 9.40 -3.99
N PRO A 269 -1.72 10.08 -4.23
CA PRO A 269 -1.40 10.53 -5.58
C PRO A 269 -0.88 9.39 -6.47
N ASP A 270 -0.36 8.30 -5.88
CA ASP A 270 0.01 7.08 -6.59
C ASP A 270 -1.20 6.41 -7.29
N ALA A 271 -2.33 6.33 -6.58
CA ALA A 271 -3.59 5.82 -7.10
C ALA A 271 -4.09 6.64 -8.29
N ARG A 272 -3.90 7.96 -8.24
CA ARG A 272 -4.26 8.88 -9.32
C ARG A 272 -3.39 8.70 -10.55
N VAL A 273 -2.08 8.49 -10.37
CA VAL A 273 -1.17 8.21 -11.48
C VAL A 273 -1.62 6.96 -12.22
N GLU A 274 -1.86 5.83 -11.53
CA GLU A 274 -2.30 4.60 -12.18
C GLU A 274 -3.64 4.79 -12.92
N ALA A 275 -4.61 5.47 -12.29
CA ALA A 275 -5.92 5.73 -12.90
C ALA A 275 -5.84 6.60 -14.17
N LEU A 276 -5.04 7.67 -14.15
CA LEU A 276 -4.83 8.54 -15.31
C LEU A 276 -4.22 7.78 -16.50
N LEU A 277 -3.36 6.80 -16.21
CA LEU A 277 -2.71 6.00 -17.24
C LEU A 277 -3.65 5.04 -17.92
N TYR A 278 -4.42 4.30 -17.14
CA TYR A 278 -5.45 3.45 -17.72
C TYR A 278 -6.53 4.26 -18.44
N ALA A 279 -6.87 5.46 -17.96
CA ALA A 279 -7.81 6.38 -18.62
C ALA A 279 -7.26 7.00 -19.93
N GLY A 280 -6.01 6.70 -20.32
CA GLY A 280 -5.44 7.18 -21.58
C GLY A 280 -4.99 8.65 -21.52
N ASP A 281 -4.68 9.17 -20.34
CA ASP A 281 -4.12 10.52 -20.13
C ASP A 281 -2.67 10.47 -19.63
N PRO A 282 -1.73 9.95 -20.46
CA PRO A 282 -0.33 9.79 -20.06
C PRO A 282 0.36 11.12 -19.77
N ARG A 283 -0.11 12.23 -20.36
CA ARG A 283 0.49 13.54 -20.13
C ARG A 283 0.24 14.03 -18.71
N ARG A 284 -1.00 13.93 -18.22
CA ARG A 284 -1.33 14.32 -16.84
C ARG A 284 -0.70 13.36 -15.84
N ALA A 285 -0.69 12.07 -16.13
CA ALA A 285 -0.03 11.09 -15.29
C ALA A 285 1.48 11.32 -15.16
N VAL A 286 2.21 11.53 -16.27
CA VAL A 286 3.65 11.86 -16.25
C VAL A 286 3.91 13.10 -15.42
N LYS A 287 3.14 14.16 -15.67
CA LYS A 287 3.31 15.43 -14.94
C LYS A 287 3.10 15.24 -13.45
N LEU A 288 2.06 14.52 -13.06
CA LEU A 288 1.76 14.22 -11.67
C LEU A 288 2.85 13.34 -11.05
N ALA A 289 3.17 12.21 -11.66
CA ALA A 289 4.20 11.28 -11.20
C ALA A 289 5.56 11.95 -11.03
N ARG A 290 5.97 12.80 -11.97
CA ARG A 290 7.21 13.57 -11.86
C ARG A 290 7.18 14.54 -10.68
N THR A 291 6.11 15.31 -10.54
CA THR A 291 5.95 16.28 -9.44
C THR A 291 6.05 15.58 -8.08
N LEU A 292 5.40 14.43 -7.95
CA LEU A 292 5.44 13.64 -6.72
C LEU A 292 6.80 13.00 -6.48
N PHE A 293 7.43 12.46 -7.52
CA PHE A 293 8.77 11.89 -7.41
C PHE A 293 9.75 12.95 -6.88
N ASP A 294 9.75 14.14 -7.50
CA ASP A 294 10.61 15.25 -7.09
C ASP A 294 10.32 15.66 -5.63
N GLN A 295 9.03 15.80 -5.25
CA GLN A 295 8.62 16.11 -3.88
C GLN A 295 9.08 15.03 -2.87
N HIS A 296 8.88 13.75 -3.17
CA HIS A 296 9.29 12.67 -2.29
C HIS A 296 10.81 12.57 -2.15
N VAL A 297 11.58 12.90 -3.19
CA VAL A 297 13.04 12.98 -3.09
C VAL A 297 13.46 14.15 -2.21
N GLU A 298 12.84 15.32 -2.38
CA GLU A 298 13.10 16.52 -1.55
C GLU A 298 12.77 16.28 -0.08
N ASP A 299 11.69 15.55 0.21
CA ASP A 299 11.27 15.18 1.57
C ASP A 299 12.00 13.94 2.12
N GLU A 300 12.98 13.39 1.39
CA GLU A 300 13.71 12.15 1.73
C GLU A 300 12.83 10.91 1.92
N HIS A 301 11.62 10.92 1.36
CA HIS A 301 10.67 9.81 1.26
C HIS A 301 11.04 8.87 0.10
N TYR A 302 12.23 8.25 0.17
CA TYR A 302 12.80 7.49 -0.95
C TYR A 302 12.04 6.22 -1.33
N GLU A 303 11.27 5.62 -0.41
CA GLU A 303 10.48 4.42 -0.67
C GLU A 303 9.25 4.74 -1.53
N GLU A 304 8.59 5.86 -1.25
CA GLU A 304 7.51 6.41 -2.06
C GLU A 304 8.03 6.86 -3.43
N ALA A 305 9.17 7.57 -3.49
CA ALA A 305 9.81 7.93 -4.75
C ALA A 305 10.17 6.70 -5.60
N LEU A 306 10.71 5.64 -4.97
CA LEU A 306 11.00 4.38 -5.63
C LEU A 306 9.74 3.74 -6.22
N ARG A 307 8.63 3.74 -5.48
CA ARG A 307 7.36 3.17 -5.94
C ARG A 307 6.87 3.90 -7.18
N ILE A 308 6.84 5.23 -7.16
CA ILE A 308 6.40 6.04 -8.30
C ILE A 308 7.26 5.75 -9.53
N GLN A 309 8.59 5.70 -9.36
CA GLN A 309 9.51 5.37 -10.45
C GLN A 309 9.24 3.98 -11.02
N ARG A 310 9.01 2.97 -10.17
CA ARG A 310 8.69 1.60 -10.60
C ARG A 310 7.36 1.51 -11.33
N VAL A 311 6.31 2.14 -10.80
CA VAL A 311 4.98 2.17 -11.42
C VAL A 311 5.05 2.86 -12.78
N ALA A 312 5.73 4.01 -12.89
CA ALA A 312 5.92 4.70 -14.15
C ALA A 312 6.62 3.79 -15.18
N MET A 313 7.72 3.13 -14.79
CA MET A 313 8.46 2.24 -15.68
C MET A 313 7.66 1.00 -16.09
N GLN A 314 6.92 0.38 -15.16
CA GLN A 314 6.04 -0.76 -15.45
C GLN A 314 4.94 -0.40 -16.45
N LEU A 315 4.46 0.84 -16.40
CA LEU A 315 3.45 1.37 -17.31
C LEU A 315 4.05 1.88 -18.63
N GLY A 316 5.36 1.72 -18.84
CA GLY A 316 6.06 2.09 -20.08
C GLY A 316 6.31 3.60 -20.21
N ILE A 317 6.40 4.31 -19.08
CA ILE A 317 6.43 5.76 -19.03
C ILE A 317 7.76 6.24 -18.49
N THR A 318 8.24 7.32 -19.10
CA THR A 318 9.42 8.04 -18.64
C THR A 318 9.02 9.32 -17.93
N LEU A 319 9.54 9.54 -16.73
CA LEU A 319 9.40 10.78 -15.97
C LEU A 319 10.35 11.85 -16.51
N GLU A 320 11.49 11.44 -17.06
CA GLU A 320 12.38 12.30 -17.81
C GLU A 320 11.89 12.58 -19.24
N THR A 321 12.36 13.68 -19.81
CA THR A 321 12.11 14.04 -21.22
C THR A 321 13.41 14.03 -22.03
N GLY A 322 13.30 13.71 -23.33
CA GLY A 322 14.42 13.79 -24.26
C GLY A 322 15.00 12.45 -24.68
N LYS A 323 16.12 12.50 -25.43
CA LYS A 323 16.69 11.34 -26.14
C LYS A 323 17.12 10.18 -25.23
N HIS A 324 17.49 10.47 -23.98
CA HIS A 324 18.02 9.50 -23.02
C HIS A 324 17.11 9.33 -21.79
N ALA A 325 15.82 9.64 -21.92
CA ALA A 325 14.88 9.66 -20.81
C ALA A 325 14.81 8.32 -20.06
N GLU A 326 14.74 7.20 -20.79
CA GLU A 326 14.71 5.86 -20.19
C GLU A 326 15.97 5.58 -19.36
N GLN A 327 17.15 5.97 -19.85
CA GLN A 327 18.39 5.73 -19.13
C GLN A 327 18.53 6.61 -17.89
N VAL A 328 18.02 7.85 -17.92
CA VAL A 328 17.95 8.73 -16.75
C VAL A 328 17.01 8.12 -15.70
N ASP A 329 15.85 7.61 -16.13
CA ASP A 329 14.89 6.96 -15.23
C ASP A 329 15.44 5.66 -14.62
N ARG A 330 16.21 4.87 -15.38
CA ARG A 330 16.94 3.72 -14.84
C ARG A 330 18.03 4.13 -13.84
N ALA A 331 18.69 5.27 -14.05
CA ALA A 331 19.63 5.82 -13.07
C ALA A 331 18.92 6.32 -11.79
N ARG A 332 17.73 6.95 -11.92
CA ARG A 332 16.85 7.29 -10.79
C ARG A 332 16.46 6.04 -10.01
N LEU A 333 16.01 4.99 -10.70
CA LEU A 333 15.68 3.70 -10.10
C LEU A 333 16.87 3.16 -9.30
N ALA A 334 18.08 3.19 -9.86
CA ALA A 334 19.27 2.74 -9.15
C ALA A 334 19.54 3.56 -7.88
N ALA A 335 19.38 4.89 -7.93
CA ALA A 335 19.56 5.77 -6.78
C ALA A 335 18.55 5.49 -5.67
N MET A 336 17.28 5.31 -6.04
CA MET A 336 16.21 5.00 -5.08
C MET A 336 16.35 3.59 -4.50
N CYS A 337 16.73 2.59 -5.31
CA CYS A 337 17.05 1.25 -4.81
C CYS A 337 18.22 1.30 -3.82
N ALA A 338 19.25 2.11 -4.08
CA ALA A 338 20.37 2.27 -3.15
C ALA A 338 19.91 2.94 -1.84
N ALA A 339 19.12 4.01 -1.92
CA ALA A 339 18.60 4.75 -0.78
C ALA A 339 17.67 3.92 0.13
N THR A 340 17.00 2.92 -0.43
CA THR A 340 16.04 2.04 0.28
C THR A 340 16.66 0.68 0.68
N GLY A 341 17.98 0.53 0.61
CA GLY A 341 18.66 -0.70 1.02
C GLY A 341 18.56 -1.87 0.02
N GLN A 342 17.97 -1.66 -1.16
CA GLN A 342 17.89 -2.66 -2.25
C GLN A 342 19.22 -2.71 -3.03
N HIS A 343 20.32 -2.93 -2.31
CA HIS A 343 21.68 -2.74 -2.81
C HIS A 343 22.04 -3.65 -3.99
N LYS A 344 21.55 -4.90 -4.02
CA LYS A 344 21.83 -5.83 -5.13
C LYS A 344 21.27 -5.33 -6.47
N GLU A 345 20.05 -4.82 -6.45
CA GLU A 345 19.40 -4.28 -7.64
C GLU A 345 20.04 -2.96 -8.08
N ALA A 346 20.30 -2.08 -7.12
CA ALA A 346 21.01 -0.83 -7.36
C ALA A 346 22.39 -1.06 -7.99
N GLN A 347 23.17 -2.02 -7.45
CA GLN A 347 24.49 -2.36 -7.97
C GLN A 347 24.42 -2.90 -9.40
N ALA A 348 23.47 -3.80 -9.69
CA ALA A 348 23.27 -4.34 -11.03
C ALA A 348 22.97 -3.23 -12.05
N LEU A 349 22.11 -2.27 -11.69
CA LEU A 349 21.78 -1.12 -12.53
C LEU A 349 22.98 -0.20 -12.73
N VAL A 350 23.74 0.11 -11.68
CA VAL A 350 24.95 0.95 -11.79
C VAL A 350 26.00 0.29 -12.68
N ASP A 351 26.24 -1.01 -12.53
CA ASP A 351 27.21 -1.77 -13.32
C ASP A 351 26.83 -1.85 -14.80
N GLU A 352 25.54 -1.90 -15.11
CA GLU A 352 25.04 -1.88 -16.48
C GLU A 352 25.16 -0.47 -17.10
N LEU A 353 24.60 0.53 -16.42
CA LEU A 353 24.49 1.90 -16.94
C LEU A 353 25.85 2.58 -17.10
N SER A 354 26.79 2.32 -16.19
CA SER A 354 28.12 2.94 -16.22
C SER A 354 29.00 2.51 -17.41
N ARG A 355 28.62 1.46 -18.13
CA ARG A 355 29.33 1.00 -19.35
C ARG A 355 28.99 1.85 -20.57
N ASN A 356 27.88 2.59 -20.55
CA ASN A 356 27.39 3.32 -21.70
C ASN A 356 27.91 4.77 -21.71
N ARG A 357 29.04 4.97 -22.40
CA ARG A 357 29.78 6.24 -22.37
C ARG A 357 29.02 7.42 -22.98
N ASP A 358 28.10 7.16 -23.91
CA ASP A 358 27.34 8.20 -24.60
C ASP A 358 26.37 8.93 -23.67
N LEU A 359 25.99 8.29 -22.55
CA LEU A 359 25.08 8.87 -21.56
C LEU A 359 25.74 9.94 -20.68
N PHE A 360 27.08 9.98 -20.59
CA PHE A 360 27.81 10.98 -19.80
C PHE A 360 27.78 12.39 -20.41
N GLY A 361 27.14 12.58 -21.56
CA GLY A 361 26.76 13.91 -22.05
C GLY A 361 25.46 14.45 -21.42
N THR A 362 24.75 13.65 -20.62
CA THR A 362 23.46 13.99 -20.03
C THR A 362 23.64 14.28 -18.53
N PRO A 363 23.54 15.55 -18.08
CA PRO A 363 23.80 15.92 -16.68
C PRO A 363 22.93 15.17 -15.68
N ALA A 364 21.62 15.08 -15.93
CA ALA A 364 20.69 14.35 -15.07
C ALA A 364 21.08 12.88 -14.90
N PHE A 365 21.52 12.22 -15.98
CA PHE A 365 22.00 10.84 -15.90
C PHE A 365 23.21 10.71 -14.95
N ILE A 366 24.19 11.60 -15.09
CA ILE A 366 25.39 11.60 -14.23
C ILE A 366 25.00 11.80 -12.77
N GLU A 367 24.13 12.78 -12.50
CA GLU A 367 23.68 13.12 -11.15
C GLU A 367 23.04 11.91 -10.45
N TRP A 368 22.05 11.28 -11.08
CA TRP A 368 21.36 10.13 -10.51
C TRP A 368 22.28 8.90 -10.37
N LEU A 369 23.12 8.64 -11.36
CA LEU A 369 24.05 7.51 -11.30
C LEU A 369 25.12 7.73 -10.20
N ALA A 370 25.60 8.95 -10.03
CA ALA A 370 26.55 9.31 -8.98
C ALA A 370 25.91 9.20 -7.59
N LEU A 371 24.65 9.63 -7.43
CA LEU A 371 23.90 9.46 -6.18
C LEU A 371 23.77 7.97 -5.81
N ALA A 372 23.41 7.12 -6.77
CA ALA A 372 23.33 5.67 -6.56
C ALA A 372 24.67 5.07 -6.13
N ALA A 373 25.73 5.36 -6.88
CA ALA A 373 27.07 4.84 -6.61
C ALA A 373 27.62 5.31 -5.25
N ARG A 374 27.37 6.57 -4.87
CA ARG A 374 27.79 7.13 -3.57
C ARG A 374 27.09 6.42 -2.41
N ARG A 375 25.78 6.21 -2.49
CA ARG A 375 25.01 5.50 -1.44
C ARG A 375 25.50 4.05 -1.30
N LEU A 376 25.65 3.34 -2.43
CA LEU A 376 26.23 1.98 -2.42
C LEU A 376 27.62 1.95 -1.79
N ALA A 377 28.49 2.91 -2.11
CA ALA A 377 29.83 2.99 -1.54
C ALA A 377 29.81 3.19 -0.02
N MET A 378 28.93 4.07 0.47
CA MET A 378 28.78 4.34 1.90
C MET A 378 28.20 3.15 2.67
N ASP A 379 27.17 2.49 2.12
CA ASP A 379 26.42 1.47 2.85
C ASP A 379 27.03 0.06 2.74
N THR A 380 27.72 -0.23 1.64
CA THR A 380 28.22 -1.59 1.34
C THR A 380 29.73 -1.69 1.11
N GLY A 381 30.44 -0.55 1.12
CA GLY A 381 31.85 -0.51 0.72
C GLY A 381 32.06 -0.77 -0.77
N PHE A 382 31.02 -0.58 -1.59
CA PHE A 382 31.10 -0.73 -3.04
C PHE A 382 32.10 0.28 -3.62
N GLU A 383 33.16 -0.22 -4.26
CA GLU A 383 34.07 0.60 -5.05
C GLU A 383 33.63 0.59 -6.51
N PRO A 384 33.12 1.72 -7.05
CA PRO A 384 32.69 1.75 -8.44
C PRO A 384 33.95 1.69 -9.31
N ARG A 385 34.13 0.60 -10.06
CA ARG A 385 35.30 0.38 -10.95
C ARG A 385 35.51 1.49 -12.00
N SER A 386 34.49 2.33 -12.22
CA SER A 386 34.45 3.43 -13.19
C SER A 386 34.33 4.84 -12.57
N ALA A 387 34.10 4.96 -11.24
CA ALA A 387 33.88 6.27 -10.59
C ALA A 387 35.10 7.19 -10.65
N ASP A 388 36.31 6.63 -10.71
CA ASP A 388 37.55 7.39 -10.80
C ASP A 388 37.65 8.18 -12.13
N SER A 389 36.91 7.77 -13.16
CA SER A 389 36.79 8.52 -14.42
C SER A 389 35.60 9.49 -14.45
N LEU A 390 34.59 9.23 -13.61
CA LEU A 390 33.35 10.02 -13.52
C LEU A 390 33.48 11.26 -12.63
N MET A 391 34.26 11.17 -11.54
CA MET A 391 34.46 12.27 -10.59
C MET A 391 35.60 13.24 -10.98
N ARG A 392 36.33 12.96 -12.07
CA ARG A 392 37.43 13.80 -12.58
C ARG A 392 37.03 14.71 -13.74
N ARG A 393 35.78 14.67 -14.18
CA ARG A 393 35.18 15.57 -15.18
C ARG A 393 34.02 16.31 -14.56
#